data_AF-A0A7W1LVL0-F1
#
_entry.id   AF-A0A7W1LVL0-F1
#
_cell.length_a   1.000
_cell.length_b   1.000
_cell.length_c   1.000
_cell.angle_alpha   90.00
_cell.angle_beta   90.00
_cell.angle_gamma   90.00
#
_symmetry.space_group_name_H-M   'P 1'
#
loop_
_entity.id
_entity.type
_entity.pdbx_description
1 polymer ?
#
loop_
_entity_poly.entity_id
_entity_poly.type
_entity_poly.pdbx_seq_one_letter_code
_entity_poly.pdbx_strand_id
1 'polypeptide(L)'
;MIRIAILSPSVTTADAVSNDVTGMYRVLKRQRCEVRIYSETEALNGYKVYPVARIKSFLNNPRDILIYHYSVGWEPGLALLNELNCRTVIKYHNVTPPQFFAGFSPSDEHLCVTGRRHLKEIISAGCDLYLSASPYSMQ
;
A
#
# COMPACT_ATOMS: atom_id res chain seq x y z
N MET A 1 10.36 17.64 -9.99
CA MET A 1 9.54 16.52 -10.46
C MET A 1 8.82 15.94 -9.25
N ILE A 2 7.52 15.67 -9.31
CA ILE A 2 6.80 15.05 -8.18
C ILE A 2 7.28 13.62 -8.03
N ARG A 3 7.62 13.21 -6.80
CA ARG A 3 7.97 11.82 -6.49
C ARG A 3 6.77 11.09 -5.91
N ILE A 4 6.57 9.86 -6.34
CA ILE A 4 5.45 9.03 -5.90
C ILE A 4 5.99 7.66 -5.50
N ALA A 5 5.78 7.27 -4.25
CA ALA A 5 6.03 5.91 -3.79
C ALA A 5 4.71 5.14 -3.76
N ILE A 6 4.65 4.02 -4.45
CA ILE A 6 3.56 3.05 -4.29
C ILE A 6 4.05 1.99 -3.32
N LEU A 7 3.45 1.94 -2.14
CA LEU A 7 3.83 1.07 -1.04
C LEU A 7 2.82 -0.07 -0.91
N SER A 8 3.29 -1.32 -0.89
CA SER A 8 2.48 -2.52 -0.63
C SER A 8 3.30 -3.49 0.23
N PRO A 9 2.70 -4.19 1.22
CA PRO A 9 3.42 -5.13 2.09
C PRO A 9 4.18 -6.18 1.29
N SER A 10 3.53 -6.74 0.28
CA SER A 10 4.12 -7.66 -0.69
C SER A 10 3.70 -7.30 -2.12
N VAL A 11 4.50 -7.73 -3.09
CA VAL A 11 4.20 -7.68 -4.52
C VAL A 11 4.72 -8.96 -5.19
N THR A 12 3.87 -9.56 -6.01
CA THR A 12 4.19 -10.79 -6.75
C THR A 12 3.53 -10.78 -8.12
N THR A 13 4.13 -11.49 -9.08
CA THR A 13 3.59 -11.54 -10.45
C THR A 13 2.28 -12.32 -10.48
N ALA A 14 1.30 -11.84 -11.26
CA ALA A 14 -0.05 -12.42 -11.42
C ALA A 14 -0.95 -12.37 -10.17
N ASP A 15 -0.60 -11.56 -9.18
CA ASP A 15 -1.47 -11.21 -8.05
C ASP A 15 -2.34 -9.97 -8.34
N ALA A 16 -3.55 -9.93 -7.79
CA ALA A 16 -4.52 -8.85 -8.03
C ALA A 16 -4.05 -7.50 -7.47
N VAL A 17 -3.50 -7.49 -6.24
CA VAL A 17 -2.95 -6.29 -5.61
C VAL A 17 -1.78 -5.75 -6.43
N SER A 18 -0.90 -6.64 -6.86
CA SER A 18 0.29 -6.33 -7.66
C SER A 18 -0.07 -5.83 -9.07
N ASN A 19 -1.14 -6.36 -9.68
CA ASN A 19 -1.67 -5.85 -10.94
C ASN A 19 -2.18 -4.41 -10.81
N ASP A 20 -2.86 -4.06 -9.72
CA ASP A 20 -3.30 -2.70 -9.44
C ASP A 20 -2.09 -1.76 -9.19
N VAL A 21 -1.10 -2.19 -8.40
CA VAL A 21 0.17 -1.48 -8.18
C VAL A 21 0.89 -1.18 -9.50
N THR A 22 1.04 -2.18 -10.38
CA THR A 22 1.71 -1.97 -11.68
C THR A 22 0.88 -1.13 -12.65
N GLY A 23 -0.46 -1.24 -12.59
CA GLY A 23 -1.38 -0.36 -13.32
C GLY A 23 -1.18 1.10 -12.95
N MET A 24 -1.23 1.41 -11.65
CA MET A 24 -0.95 2.75 -11.13
C MET A 24 0.45 3.24 -11.52
N TYR A 25 1.48 2.40 -11.36
CA TYR A 25 2.86 2.73 -11.74
C TYR A 25 2.94 3.18 -13.20
N ARG A 26 2.36 2.41 -14.12
CA ARG A 26 2.38 2.70 -15.57
C ARG A 26 1.66 4.02 -15.87
N VAL A 27 0.49 4.26 -15.28
CA VAL A 27 -0.28 5.49 -15.50
C VAL A 27 0.48 6.71 -14.99
N LEU A 28 0.99 6.65 -13.76
CA LEU A 28 1.68 7.76 -13.11
C LEU A 28 3.03 8.06 -13.76
N LYS A 29 3.77 7.04 -14.22
CA LYS A 29 5.01 7.24 -14.99
C LYS A 29 4.80 8.05 -16.26
N ARG A 30 3.65 7.92 -16.93
CA ARG A 30 3.32 8.71 -18.14
C ARG A 30 3.06 10.19 -17.84
N GLN A 31 2.78 10.55 -16.59
CA GLN A 31 2.51 11.93 -16.16
C GLN A 31 3.77 12.73 -15.78
N ARG A 32 4.96 12.29 -16.24
CA ARG A 32 6.25 12.92 -15.91
C ARG A 32 6.54 12.96 -14.39
N CYS A 33 6.04 12.00 -13.63
CA CYS A 33 6.37 11.79 -12.21
C CYS A 33 7.53 10.81 -12.05
N GLU A 34 8.33 10.98 -11.00
CA GLU A 34 9.28 9.95 -10.57
C GLU A 34 8.53 8.95 -9.69
N VAL A 35 8.21 7.77 -10.24
CA VAL A 35 7.45 6.74 -9.52
C VAL A 35 8.33 5.56 -9.16
N ARG A 36 8.21 5.05 -7.93
CA ARG A 36 8.89 3.84 -7.43
C ARG A 36 7.90 2.95 -6.67
N ILE A 37 8.10 1.64 -6.77
CA ILE A 37 7.33 0.63 -6.03
C ILE A 37 8.17 0.20 -4.82
N TYR A 38 7.56 0.14 -3.64
CA TYR A 38 8.18 -0.26 -2.39
C TYR A 38 7.44 -1.43 -1.77
N SER A 39 8.18 -2.45 -1.34
CA SER A 39 7.63 -3.64 -0.74
C SER A 39 8.69 -4.42 0.06
N GLU A 40 8.27 -5.32 0.94
CA GLU A 40 9.17 -6.25 1.63
C GLU A 40 9.65 -7.38 0.71
N THR A 41 8.86 -7.68 -0.33
CA THR A 41 9.15 -8.76 -1.28
C THR A 41 9.55 -8.20 -2.64
N GLU A 42 10.52 -8.83 -3.32
CA GLU A 42 10.96 -8.44 -4.67
C GLU A 42 10.60 -9.52 -5.72
N ALA A 43 9.31 -9.88 -5.85
CA ALA A 43 8.84 -10.98 -6.72
C ALA A 43 8.06 -10.51 -7.98
N LEU A 44 8.29 -9.27 -8.43
CA LEU A 44 7.49 -8.63 -9.49
C LEU A 44 8.27 -8.52 -10.81
N ASN A 45 7.92 -9.37 -11.79
CA ASN A 45 8.63 -9.47 -13.07
C ASN A 45 8.52 -8.19 -13.90
N GLY A 46 9.66 -7.70 -14.39
CA GLY A 46 9.72 -6.51 -15.26
C GLY A 46 9.59 -5.17 -14.52
N TYR A 47 9.57 -5.18 -13.18
CA TYR A 47 9.53 -3.96 -12.38
C TYR A 47 10.67 -3.94 -11.37
N LYS A 48 11.23 -2.75 -11.16
CA LYS A 48 12.14 -2.52 -10.04
C LYS A 48 11.33 -2.22 -8.79
N VAL A 49 11.41 -3.14 -7.83
CA VAL A 49 10.89 -2.95 -6.47
C VAL A 49 12.05 -2.46 -5.59
N TYR A 50 11.75 -1.56 -4.67
CA TYR A 50 12.71 -1.00 -3.73
C TYR A 50 12.38 -1.46 -2.31
N PRO A 51 13.38 -1.72 -1.47
CA PRO A 51 13.14 -2.07 -0.07
C PRO A 51 12.50 -0.90 0.68
N VAL A 52 11.54 -1.21 1.56
CA VAL A 52 10.76 -0.24 2.34
C VAL A 52 11.65 0.75 3.10
N ALA A 53 12.79 0.28 3.63
CA ALA A 53 13.77 1.10 4.33
C ALA A 53 14.30 2.31 3.51
N ARG A 54 14.20 2.27 2.18
CA ARG A 54 14.64 3.37 1.28
C ARG A 54 13.53 4.36 0.95
N ILE A 55 12.34 4.24 1.52
CA ILE A 55 11.22 5.12 1.17
C ILE A 55 11.43 6.55 1.71
N LYS A 56 11.92 6.70 2.94
CA LYS A 56 12.15 8.01 3.59
C LYS A 56 13.19 8.86 2.87
N SER A 57 14.21 8.23 2.27
CA SER A 57 15.20 8.97 1.48
C SER A 57 14.66 9.43 0.12
N PHE A 58 13.61 8.77 -0.37
CA PHE A 58 12.96 9.09 -1.63
C PHE A 58 11.84 10.13 -1.47
N LEU A 59 10.95 9.93 -0.51
CA LEU A 59 9.89 10.88 -0.15
C LEU A 59 10.45 11.87 0.88
N ASN A 60 11.05 12.95 0.40
CA ASN A 60 11.76 13.94 1.22
C ASN A 60 11.22 15.37 1.07
N ASN A 61 10.09 15.54 0.39
CA ASN A 61 9.42 16.81 0.22
C ASN A 61 7.93 16.72 0.61
N PRO A 62 7.34 17.75 1.24
CA PRO A 62 5.91 17.79 1.55
C PRO A 62 4.97 17.68 0.33
N ARG A 63 5.47 17.91 -0.88
CA ARG A 63 4.72 17.73 -2.14
C ARG A 63 4.89 16.35 -2.77
N ASP A 64 5.79 15.51 -2.24
CA ASP A 64 5.89 14.12 -2.65
C ASP A 64 4.64 13.35 -2.19
N ILE A 65 4.39 12.18 -2.78
CA ILE A 65 3.16 11.43 -2.56
C ILE A 65 3.50 9.99 -2.13
N LEU A 66 2.98 9.60 -0.98
CA LEU A 66 2.85 8.19 -0.60
C LEU A 66 1.49 7.68 -1.08
N ILE A 67 1.49 6.62 -1.89
CA ILE A 67 0.30 5.81 -2.17
C ILE A 67 0.46 4.51 -1.38
N TYR A 68 -0.22 4.40 -0.25
CA TYR A 68 -0.25 3.16 0.52
C TYR A 68 -1.36 2.26 0.00
N HIS A 69 -0.98 1.20 -0.72
CA HIS A 69 -1.88 0.17 -1.22
C HIS A 69 -2.12 -0.86 -0.13
N TYR A 70 -3.28 -0.75 0.51
CA TYR A 70 -3.60 -1.46 1.75
C TYR A 70 -4.55 -2.63 1.48
N SER A 71 -4.06 -3.86 1.68
CA SER A 71 -4.81 -5.10 1.46
C SER A 71 -4.76 -6.08 2.65
N VAL A 72 -3.86 -5.86 3.61
CA VAL A 72 -3.60 -6.78 4.72
C VAL A 72 -2.92 -6.04 5.88
N GLY A 73 -3.05 -6.58 7.10
CA GLY A 73 -2.40 -6.03 8.29
C GLY A 73 -0.88 -6.00 8.17
N TRP A 74 -0.28 -4.82 8.37
CA TRP A 74 1.15 -4.63 8.22
C TRP A 74 1.64 -3.37 8.96
N GLU A 75 2.36 -3.58 10.06
CA GLU A 75 2.82 -2.52 10.97
C GLU A 75 3.81 -1.51 10.33
N PRO A 76 4.81 -1.91 9.52
CA PRO A 76 5.72 -0.96 8.88
C PRO A 76 5.02 0.09 8.01
N GLY A 77 3.92 -0.29 7.32
CA GLY A 77 3.14 0.66 6.55
C GLY A 77 2.45 1.71 7.43
N LEU A 78 1.91 1.31 8.59
CA LEU A 78 1.33 2.24 9.55
C LEU A 78 2.37 3.19 10.16
N ALA A 79 3.55 2.68 10.49
CA ALA A 79 4.65 3.52 10.97
C ALA A 79 4.97 4.62 9.94
N LEU A 80 5.07 4.27 8.66
CA LEU A 80 5.35 5.23 7.60
C LEU A 80 4.27 6.31 7.43
N LEU A 81 3.00 5.99 7.66
CA LEU A 81 1.92 6.99 7.63
C LEU A 81 2.14 8.10 8.66
N ASN A 82 2.68 7.77 9.83
CA ASN A 82 2.93 8.72 10.92
C ASN A 82 4.27 9.46 10.78
N GLU A 83 5.25 8.85 10.10
CA GLU A 83 6.61 9.35 10.05
C GLU A 83 6.90 10.23 8.81
N LEU A 84 6.18 10.04 7.72
CA LEU A 84 6.43 10.75 6.46
C LEU A 84 5.67 12.08 6.42
N ASN A 85 6.43 13.17 6.27
CA ASN A 85 5.85 14.50 6.02
C ASN A 85 5.67 14.72 4.51
N CYS A 86 4.68 14.07 3.92
CA CYS A 86 4.33 14.17 2.51
C CYS A 86 2.81 14.01 2.30
N ARG A 87 2.32 14.15 1.06
CA ARG A 87 0.91 13.88 0.76
C ARG A 87 0.64 12.38 0.82
N THR A 88 -0.48 12.00 1.41
CA THR A 88 -0.83 10.59 1.65
C THR A 88 -2.11 10.22 0.92
N VAL A 89 -2.02 9.19 0.10
CA VAL A 89 -3.16 8.52 -0.56
C VAL A 89 -3.26 7.11 0.00
N ILE A 90 -4.43 6.74 0.50
CA ILE A 90 -4.74 5.36 0.87
C ILE A 90 -5.48 4.72 -0.30
N LYS A 91 -4.88 3.70 -0.91
CA LYS A 91 -5.56 2.82 -1.88
C LYS A 91 -5.99 1.56 -1.14
N TYR A 92 -7.23 1.53 -0.67
CA TYR A 92 -7.78 0.37 0.04
C TYR A 92 -8.24 -0.70 -0.95
N HIS A 93 -7.63 -1.88 -0.90
CA HIS A 93 -7.93 -3.02 -1.78
C HIS A 93 -8.76 -4.11 -1.07
N ASN A 94 -9.44 -3.75 0.01
CA ASN A 94 -10.09 -4.64 0.97
C ASN A 94 -9.14 -5.48 1.82
N VAL A 95 -9.61 -5.84 3.02
CA VAL A 95 -9.04 -6.90 3.84
C VAL A 95 -10.05 -8.03 3.89
N THR A 96 -9.63 -9.22 3.44
CA THR A 96 -10.45 -10.43 3.42
C THR A 96 -11.04 -10.69 4.81
N PRO A 97 -12.33 -11.08 4.93
CA PRO A 97 -12.87 -11.52 6.20
C PRO A 97 -12.06 -12.71 6.78
N PRO A 98 -11.57 -12.63 8.03
CA PRO A 98 -10.63 -13.61 8.58
C PRO A 98 -11.20 -15.03 8.64
N GLN A 99 -12.52 -15.17 8.82
CA GLN A 99 -13.19 -16.47 8.86
C GLN A 99 -13.04 -17.29 7.58
N PHE A 100 -12.67 -16.68 6.45
CA PHE A 100 -12.37 -17.42 5.21
C PHE A 100 -11.03 -18.16 5.26
N PHE A 101 -10.15 -17.82 6.20
CA PHE A 101 -8.88 -18.51 6.43
C PHE A 101 -8.91 -19.43 7.66
N ALA A 102 -9.98 -19.39 8.45
CA ALA A 102 -10.13 -20.21 9.65
C ALA A 102 -9.98 -21.70 9.34
N GLY A 103 -9.03 -22.36 10.01
CA GLY A 103 -8.72 -23.78 9.81
C GLY A 103 -7.90 -24.12 8.56
N PHE A 104 -7.64 -23.14 7.68
CA PHE A 104 -6.81 -23.31 6.48
C PHE A 104 -5.43 -22.67 6.63
N SER A 105 -5.39 -21.45 7.14
CA SER A 105 -4.16 -20.66 7.28
C SER A 105 -4.24 -19.75 8.50
N PRO A 106 -3.71 -20.19 9.67
CA PRO A 106 -3.70 -19.37 10.88
C PRO A 106 -2.94 -18.03 10.69
N SER A 107 -1.92 -18.02 9.83
CA SER A 107 -1.16 -16.82 9.49
C SER A 107 -2.00 -15.80 8.71
N ASP A 108 -2.72 -16.24 7.67
CA ASP A 108 -3.54 -15.32 6.87
C ASP A 108 -4.77 -14.85 7.64
N GLU A 109 -5.35 -15.72 8.45
CA GLU A 109 -6.42 -15.36 9.39
C GLU A 109 -5.95 -14.24 10.33
N HIS A 110 -4.78 -14.40 10.97
CA HIS A 110 -4.21 -13.39 11.85
C HIS A 110 -3.93 -12.07 11.13
N LEU A 111 -3.35 -12.13 9.94
CA LEU A 111 -3.08 -10.96 9.10
C LEU A 111 -4.36 -10.21 8.71
N CYS A 112 -5.46 -10.93 8.47
CA CYS A 112 -6.77 -10.34 8.19
C CYS A 112 -7.42 -9.70 9.43
N VAL A 113 -7.34 -10.36 10.59
CA VAL A 113 -7.79 -9.79 11.87
C VAL A 113 -7.05 -8.48 12.15
N THR A 114 -5.72 -8.52 12.09
CA THR A 114 -4.86 -7.36 12.28
C THR A 114 -5.16 -6.28 11.24
N GLY A 115 -5.34 -6.66 9.98
CA GLY A 115 -5.64 -5.70 8.91
C GLY A 115 -6.95 -4.95 9.10
N ARG A 116 -7.97 -5.63 9.63
CA ARG A 116 -9.24 -4.98 9.98
C ARG A 116 -9.10 -4.04 11.18
N ARG A 117 -8.30 -4.39 12.18
CA ARG A 117 -8.01 -3.52 13.33
C ARG A 117 -7.30 -2.23 12.90
N HIS A 118 -6.27 -2.37 12.07
CA HIS A 118 -5.45 -1.29 11.53
C HIS A 118 -6.24 -0.23 10.75
N LEU A 119 -7.41 -0.55 10.20
CA LEU A 119 -8.25 0.45 9.53
C LEU A 119 -8.56 1.65 10.42
N LYS A 120 -8.77 1.44 11.72
CA LYS A 120 -9.00 2.53 12.69
C LYS A 120 -7.77 3.43 12.83
N GLU A 121 -6.57 2.84 12.74
CA GLU A 121 -5.30 3.54 12.86
C GLU A 121 -5.01 4.33 11.58
N ILE A 122 -5.29 3.77 10.40
CA ILE A 122 -5.21 4.46 9.11
C ILE A 122 -6.15 5.67 9.08
N ILE A 123 -7.38 5.53 9.57
CA ILE A 123 -8.33 6.64 9.66
C ILE A 123 -7.80 7.72 10.62
N SER A 124 -7.26 7.31 11.77
CA SER A 124 -6.73 8.23 12.78
C SER A 124 -5.49 8.99 12.31
N ALA A 125 -4.62 8.35 11.51
CA ALA A 125 -3.45 8.99 10.92
C ALA A 125 -3.82 10.08 9.89
N GLY A 126 -5.03 9.99 9.32
CA GLY A 126 -5.50 10.89 8.27
C GLY A 126 -4.84 10.59 6.92
N CYS A 127 -5.49 11.06 5.85
CA CYS A 127 -4.93 11.03 4.51
C CYS A 127 -5.51 12.18 3.68
N ASP A 128 -4.81 12.59 2.63
CA ASP A 128 -5.30 13.59 1.68
C ASP A 128 -6.34 13.00 0.73
N LEU A 129 -6.28 11.70 0.45
CA LEU A 129 -7.22 11.00 -0.43
C LEU A 129 -7.37 9.53 -0.03
N TYR A 130 -8.61 9.06 0.07
CA TYR A 130 -8.94 7.66 0.30
C TYR A 130 -9.65 7.06 -0.92
N LEU A 131 -9.09 5.98 -1.47
CA LEU A 131 -9.59 5.28 -2.65
C LEU A 131 -9.95 3.84 -2.30
N SER A 132 -11.22 3.56 -2.14
CA SER A 132 -11.74 2.22 -1.91
C SER A 132 -11.71 1.34 -3.16
N ALA A 133 -11.76 0.02 -2.99
CA ALA A 133 -11.88 -0.93 -4.11
C ALA A 133 -13.26 -0.87 -4.78
N SER A 134 -14.29 -0.50 -4.02
CA SER A 134 -15.68 -0.43 -4.46
C SER A 134 -16.50 0.49 -3.54
N PRO A 135 -17.73 0.90 -3.94
CA PRO A 135 -18.65 1.61 -3.05
C PRO A 135 -19.03 0.81 -1.80
N TYR A 136 -19.02 -0.54 -1.87
CA TYR A 136 -19.27 -1.40 -0.72
C TYR A 136 -18.21 -1.20 0.38
N SER A 137 -16.95 -1.08 -0.02
CA SER A 137 -15.79 -0.89 0.86
C SER A 137 -15.55 0.56 1.30
N MET A 138 -16.50 1.46 1.02
CA MET A 138 -16.46 2.87 1.41
C MET A 138 -17.34 3.16 2.64
N GLN A 139 -18.21 2.22 3.00
CA GLN A 139 -19.07 2.28 4.20
C GLN A 139 -18.26 2.03 5.46
#